data_AF-A0A7W1S3F6-F1
#
_entry.id   AF-A0A7W1S3F6-F1
#
_cell.length_a   1.000
_cell.length_b   1.000
_cell.length_c   1.000
_cell.angle_alpha   90.00
_cell.angle_beta   90.00
_cell.angle_gamma   90.00
#
_symmetry.space_group_name_H-M   'P 1'
#
loop_
_entity.id
_entity.type
_entity.pdbx_description
1 polymer ?
#
loop_
_entity_poly.entity_id
_entity_poly.type
_entity_poly.pdbx_seq_one_letter_code
_entity_poly.pdbx_strand_id
1 'polypeptide(L)'
;MRILRGLVYFFLVVLCVVVVPVLAQDDCPTLVQNAIKAVGDLCAATGLNQACYGNLSLKAEPQPGVTSFAFDKPGNVTRVANLKTLQVDPFDEVKKQWGVALMRLQANIPDTLPGQSVSFLVFGDVQLENKVTPTDSPSLTLSSNAVLLGDPQDSTSIVGGLTSGDKVFVLSQSEDGKWIRVELDGSDSRTGWIPASLFPQAGELPKFDANAPTPMQAFSLQTGVSGVKCASAPQDGILVQTPGGSNLKIKLTVNDVNVELGSTAFLQAQPSNNMRFSVIEGKGTVESNGQTVDVPAGSWVSVPMDANLEPVGTISNPKGYQIGDMDNLPIGLLGRPITVAPPIIAADTNLCVSNPNGAWLRQQPNSANQTILRVLTNGATVIDSGSTLNDGTQLWRQVETADEQLTGWIEAASLSGCTNPSPVPVSITTTPAVLANCTLRGDWTLTYTVMPGNTLAEIARASGISLTDLAQGNCVADVNRIVVGQKLNVPKLVIILTALPPIQPPPGITPSPTVTTAPPPQIASGRWMITATLQYVNCSTPPTPQVTTNVLPVTVNADASVITISSGNETINFQRVQDTVYTGTVASIKASATLAVTVANGANSQASMQITAPCQTRTAAGG
;
A
#
# COMPACT_ATOMS: atom_id res chain seq x y z
N MET A 1 56.92 -20.18 -45.94
CA MET A 1 56.89 -19.99 -44.47
C MET A 1 56.26 -18.68 -43.97
N ARG A 2 56.12 -17.61 -44.78
CA ARG A 2 55.46 -16.35 -44.33
C ARG A 2 53.92 -16.42 -44.31
N ILE A 3 53.30 -17.19 -45.20
CA ILE A 3 51.84 -17.33 -45.28
C ILE A 3 51.29 -18.21 -44.13
N LEU A 4 52.07 -19.19 -43.66
CA LEU A 4 51.65 -20.09 -42.58
C LEU A 4 51.66 -19.42 -41.19
N ARG A 5 52.46 -18.36 -40.99
CA ARG A 5 52.48 -17.58 -39.74
C ARG A 5 51.29 -16.63 -39.60
N GLY A 6 50.70 -16.17 -40.71
CA GLY A 6 49.51 -15.32 -40.70
C GLY A 6 48.24 -16.08 -40.33
N LEU A 7 48.12 -17.33 -40.77
CA LEU A 7 46.97 -18.20 -40.50
C LEU A 7 46.89 -18.63 -39.03
N VAL A 8 48.05 -18.85 -38.37
CA VAL A 8 48.11 -19.15 -36.93
C VAL A 8 47.73 -17.93 -36.09
N TYR A 9 48.13 -16.71 -36.50
CA TYR A 9 47.73 -15.48 -35.79
C TYR A 9 46.24 -15.16 -35.98
N PHE A 10 45.67 -15.44 -37.15
CA PHE A 10 44.24 -15.25 -37.38
C PHE A 10 43.40 -16.23 -36.53
N PHE A 11 43.84 -17.48 -36.39
CA PHE A 11 43.17 -18.46 -35.53
C PHE A 11 43.32 -18.17 -34.03
N LEU A 12 44.45 -17.60 -33.59
CA LEU A 12 44.69 -17.20 -32.19
C LEU A 12 43.93 -15.92 -31.78
N VAL A 13 43.64 -15.02 -32.72
CA VAL A 13 42.85 -13.80 -32.44
C VAL A 13 41.34 -14.07 -32.46
N VAL A 14 40.88 -15.05 -33.23
CA VAL A 14 39.45 -15.46 -33.26
C VAL A 14 39.07 -16.35 -32.06
N LEU A 15 40.04 -16.95 -31.35
CA LEU A 15 39.82 -17.75 -30.13
C LEU A 15 39.84 -16.91 -28.83
N CYS A 16 39.82 -15.59 -28.92
CA CYS A 16 39.62 -14.67 -27.77
C CYS A 16 38.22 -14.02 -27.85
N VAL A 17 37.18 -14.82 -28.06
CA VAL A 17 35.81 -14.39 -27.74
C VAL A 17 35.77 -14.26 -26.22
N VAL A 18 35.94 -13.03 -25.75
CA VAL A 18 35.72 -12.64 -24.36
C VAL A 18 34.26 -13.00 -24.05
N VAL A 19 34.07 -14.09 -23.32
CA VAL A 19 32.81 -14.38 -22.66
C VAL A 19 32.67 -13.32 -21.58
N VAL A 20 32.06 -12.19 -21.93
CA VAL A 20 31.66 -11.19 -20.94
C VAL A 20 30.61 -11.89 -20.09
N PRO A 21 30.81 -12.04 -18.77
CA PRO A 21 29.72 -12.48 -17.93
C PRO A 21 28.61 -11.43 -18.06
N VAL A 22 27.51 -11.82 -18.71
CA VAL A 22 26.26 -11.09 -18.58
C VAL A 22 25.91 -11.20 -17.11
N LEU A 23 26.06 -10.12 -16.36
CA LEU A 23 25.55 -10.04 -14.99
C LEU A 23 24.06 -10.38 -15.05
N ALA A 24 23.64 -11.34 -14.25
CA ALA A 24 22.27 -11.81 -14.16
C ALA A 24 21.32 -10.61 -14.05
N GLN A 25 20.21 -10.64 -14.79
CA GLN A 25 19.11 -9.71 -14.58
C GLN A 25 18.66 -9.83 -13.12
N ASP A 26 18.51 -8.71 -12.43
CA ASP A 26 17.86 -8.67 -11.12
C ASP A 26 16.41 -9.16 -11.29
N ASP A 27 16.17 -10.44 -10.98
CA ASP A 27 14.86 -11.09 -11.07
C ASP A 27 13.90 -10.58 -9.98
N CYS A 28 14.41 -9.84 -8.99
CA CYS A 28 13.63 -9.53 -7.80
C CYS A 28 12.35 -8.70 -8.07
N PRO A 29 12.37 -7.56 -8.80
CA PRO A 29 11.16 -6.80 -9.05
C PRO A 29 10.08 -7.66 -9.74
N THR A 30 10.50 -8.49 -10.70
CA THR A 30 9.60 -9.41 -11.41
C THR A 30 9.03 -10.48 -10.49
N LEU A 31 9.83 -11.04 -9.58
CA LEU A 31 9.40 -12.05 -8.62
C LEU A 31 8.39 -11.49 -7.62
N VAL A 32 8.64 -10.29 -7.07
CA VAL A 32 7.72 -9.58 -6.17
C VAL A 32 6.40 -9.29 -6.90
N GLN A 33 6.44 -8.73 -8.11
CA GLN A 33 5.23 -8.41 -8.88
C GLN A 33 4.42 -9.66 -9.25
N ASN A 34 5.07 -10.75 -9.65
CA ASN A 34 4.39 -12.02 -9.94
C ASN A 34 3.73 -12.60 -8.69
N ALA A 35 4.39 -12.53 -7.53
CA ALA A 35 3.84 -13.01 -6.28
C ALA A 35 2.64 -12.16 -5.83
N ILE A 36 2.74 -10.83 -5.90
CA ILE A 36 1.60 -9.92 -5.64
C ILE A 36 0.42 -10.30 -6.56
N LYS A 37 0.66 -10.43 -7.86
CA LYS A 37 -0.39 -10.80 -8.81
C LYS A 37 -1.03 -12.15 -8.46
N ALA A 38 -0.22 -13.16 -8.15
CA ALA A 38 -0.70 -14.49 -7.80
C ALA A 38 -1.58 -14.48 -6.55
N VAL A 39 -1.20 -13.73 -5.50
CA VAL A 39 -2.03 -13.57 -4.29
C VAL A 39 -3.36 -12.93 -4.64
N GLY A 40 -3.35 -11.86 -5.44
CA GLY A 40 -4.57 -11.17 -5.85
C GLY A 40 -5.54 -12.10 -6.59
N ASP A 41 -5.03 -12.92 -7.51
CA ASP A 41 -5.83 -13.87 -8.28
C ASP A 41 -6.36 -15.03 -7.40
N LEU A 42 -5.50 -15.60 -6.55
CA LEU A 42 -5.84 -16.76 -5.71
C LEU A 42 -6.79 -16.40 -4.56
N CYS A 43 -6.62 -15.22 -3.96
CA CYS A 43 -7.38 -14.78 -2.80
C CYS A 43 -8.54 -13.84 -3.14
N ALA A 44 -8.86 -13.62 -4.43
CA ALA A 44 -9.96 -12.75 -4.86
C ALA A 44 -11.31 -13.14 -4.21
N ALA A 45 -11.55 -14.44 -4.06
CA ALA A 45 -12.80 -14.99 -3.51
C ALA A 45 -12.84 -15.07 -1.98
N THR A 46 -11.84 -14.54 -1.27
CA THR A 46 -11.82 -14.57 0.21
C THR A 46 -13.03 -13.85 0.78
N GLY A 47 -13.86 -14.56 1.54
CA GLY A 47 -15.05 -14.03 2.18
C GLY A 47 -14.76 -13.25 3.46
N LEU A 48 -15.82 -12.72 4.10
CA LEU A 48 -15.73 -12.15 5.45
C LEU A 48 -15.31 -13.22 6.46
N ASN A 49 -14.61 -12.85 7.53
CA ASN A 49 -14.11 -13.76 8.56
C ASN A 49 -13.26 -14.94 8.04
N GLN A 50 -12.61 -14.76 6.89
CA GLN A 50 -11.76 -15.77 6.27
C GLN A 50 -10.32 -15.31 6.12
N ALA A 51 -9.42 -16.27 6.22
CA ALA A 51 -8.02 -16.15 5.86
C ALA A 51 -7.78 -16.95 4.59
N CYS A 52 -6.99 -16.39 3.69
CA CYS A 52 -6.53 -17.01 2.47
C CYS A 52 -5.01 -17.17 2.50
N TYR A 53 -4.57 -18.38 2.14
CA TYR A 53 -3.17 -18.69 1.90
C TYR A 53 -2.79 -18.02 0.57
N GLY A 54 -2.11 -16.87 0.64
CA GLY A 54 -1.83 -16.05 -0.53
C GLY A 54 -0.74 -16.62 -1.42
N ASN A 55 0.48 -16.73 -0.90
CA ASN A 55 1.64 -17.16 -1.67
C ASN A 55 2.56 -18.12 -0.90
N LEU A 56 3.52 -18.70 -1.63
CA LEU A 56 4.49 -19.70 -1.21
C LEU A 56 5.08 -19.44 0.19
N SER A 57 4.94 -20.44 1.06
CA SER A 57 5.54 -20.57 2.40
C SER A 57 4.80 -19.84 3.52
N LEU A 58 3.78 -20.52 4.04
CA LEU A 58 2.99 -20.18 5.20
C LEU A 58 2.78 -21.43 6.05
N LYS A 59 2.89 -21.28 7.37
CA LYS A 59 2.53 -22.29 8.37
C LYS A 59 1.42 -21.75 9.25
N ALA A 60 0.45 -22.58 9.58
CA ALA A 60 -0.63 -22.19 10.49
C ALA A 60 -0.98 -23.34 11.41
N GLU A 61 -1.26 -23.02 12.67
CA GLU A 61 -1.78 -23.98 13.63
C GLU A 61 -3.27 -23.70 13.90
N PRO A 62 -4.10 -24.75 13.92
CA PRO A 62 -5.50 -24.60 14.26
C PRO A 62 -5.71 -24.35 15.75
N GLN A 63 -6.86 -23.75 16.09
CA GLN A 63 -7.35 -23.68 17.46
C GLN A 63 -7.64 -25.09 18.02
N PRO A 64 -7.55 -25.28 19.35
CA PRO A 64 -7.99 -26.52 20.00
C PRO A 64 -9.42 -26.87 19.60
N GLY A 65 -9.68 -28.15 19.33
CA GLY A 65 -11.01 -28.65 18.94
C GLY A 65 -11.32 -28.62 17.43
N VAL A 66 -10.49 -27.97 16.61
CA VAL A 66 -10.62 -28.02 15.15
C VAL A 66 -10.08 -29.34 14.62
N THR A 67 -10.96 -30.20 14.12
CA THR A 67 -10.61 -31.57 13.65
C THR A 67 -10.28 -31.66 12.16
N SER A 68 -10.69 -30.66 11.37
CA SER A 68 -10.38 -30.54 9.95
C SER A 68 -9.84 -29.15 9.66
N PHE A 69 -8.58 -29.08 9.22
CA PHE A 69 -7.88 -27.83 8.95
C PHE A 69 -7.07 -27.96 7.67
N ALA A 70 -7.61 -27.45 6.57
CA ALA A 70 -6.98 -27.46 5.24
C ALA A 70 -6.51 -26.04 4.89
N PHE A 71 -5.29 -25.72 5.31
CA PHE A 71 -4.67 -24.41 5.09
C PHE A 71 -3.16 -24.53 4.85
N ASP A 72 -2.79 -25.36 3.88
CA ASP A 72 -1.40 -25.76 3.61
C ASP A 72 -0.93 -25.41 2.18
N LYS A 73 -1.81 -24.86 1.34
CA LYS A 73 -1.53 -24.58 -0.09
C LYS A 73 -2.07 -23.22 -0.54
N PRO A 74 -1.40 -22.55 -1.51
CA PRO A 74 -1.90 -21.32 -2.10
C PRO A 74 -3.35 -21.43 -2.61
N GLY A 75 -4.15 -20.41 -2.30
CA GLY A 75 -5.59 -20.35 -2.59
C GLY A 75 -6.48 -21.11 -1.60
N ASN A 76 -5.93 -21.87 -0.64
CA ASN A 76 -6.75 -22.41 0.44
C ASN A 76 -7.31 -21.28 1.30
N VAL A 77 -8.57 -21.41 1.68
CA VAL A 77 -9.27 -20.51 2.59
C VAL A 77 -9.70 -21.25 3.84
N THR A 78 -9.61 -20.58 4.98
CA THR A 78 -10.09 -21.11 6.27
C THR A 78 -10.77 -20.01 7.07
N ARG A 79 -11.62 -20.39 8.02
CA ARG A 79 -12.23 -19.44 8.95
C ARG A 79 -11.15 -18.85 9.86
N VAL A 80 -11.14 -17.54 10.04
CA VAL A 80 -10.21 -16.86 10.95
C VAL A 80 -10.38 -17.38 12.39
N ALA A 81 -11.61 -17.74 12.77
CA ALA A 81 -11.90 -18.36 14.07
C ALA A 81 -11.15 -19.68 14.30
N ASN A 82 -10.77 -20.40 13.25
CA ASN A 82 -10.03 -21.65 13.37
C ASN A 82 -8.52 -21.43 13.50
N LEU A 83 -8.01 -20.23 13.25
CA LEU A 83 -6.58 -19.92 13.31
C LEU A 83 -6.15 -19.60 14.73
N LYS A 84 -5.16 -20.35 15.22
CA LYS A 84 -4.44 -20.04 16.46
C LYS A 84 -3.17 -19.25 16.16
N THR A 85 -2.32 -19.80 15.29
CA THR A 85 -1.09 -19.14 14.85
C THR A 85 -1.03 -19.10 13.34
N LEU A 86 -0.36 -18.07 12.82
CA LEU A 86 -0.08 -17.88 11.41
C LEU A 86 1.34 -17.35 11.27
N GLN A 87 2.21 -18.10 10.59
CA GLN A 87 3.56 -17.69 10.25
C GLN A 87 3.70 -17.61 8.73
N VAL A 88 4.20 -16.49 8.24
CA VAL A 88 4.64 -16.30 6.86
C VAL A 88 6.15 -16.11 6.85
N ASP A 89 6.81 -16.64 5.81
CA ASP A 89 8.26 -16.60 5.69
C ASP A 89 8.73 -15.39 4.86
N PRO A 90 9.94 -14.86 5.14
CA PRO A 90 10.50 -13.72 4.41
C PRO A 90 10.69 -14.02 2.93
N PHE A 91 10.88 -12.96 2.16
CA PHE A 91 11.28 -13.07 0.76
C PHE A 91 12.65 -13.78 0.64
N ASP A 92 12.68 -14.90 -0.08
CA ASP A 92 13.88 -15.68 -0.39
C ASP A 92 14.04 -15.78 -1.91
N GLU A 93 15.01 -15.03 -2.43
CA GLU A 93 15.31 -14.98 -3.87
C GLU A 93 15.82 -16.33 -4.42
N VAL A 94 16.58 -17.08 -3.62
CA VAL A 94 17.16 -18.36 -4.02
C VAL A 94 16.06 -19.42 -4.13
N LYS A 95 15.15 -19.45 -3.15
CA LYS A 95 14.01 -20.37 -3.15
C LYS A 95 12.84 -19.88 -4.01
N LYS A 96 12.86 -18.62 -4.46
CA LYS A 96 11.75 -17.93 -5.12
C LYS A 96 10.47 -17.98 -4.28
N GLN A 97 10.61 -17.78 -2.98
CA GLN A 97 9.51 -17.87 -2.00
C GLN A 97 9.27 -16.50 -1.36
N TRP A 98 8.01 -16.20 -1.07
CA TRP A 98 7.63 -15.02 -0.31
C TRP A 98 6.27 -15.29 0.33
N GLY A 99 6.25 -15.36 1.66
CA GLY A 99 5.05 -15.63 2.41
C GLY A 99 4.11 -14.42 2.40
N VAL A 100 2.88 -14.64 1.94
CA VAL A 100 1.81 -13.64 1.98
C VAL A 100 0.51 -14.32 2.39
N ALA A 101 -0.23 -13.71 3.32
CA ALA A 101 -1.56 -14.11 3.71
C ALA A 101 -2.52 -12.92 3.64
N LEU A 102 -3.75 -13.15 3.18
CA LEU A 102 -4.81 -12.16 3.19
C LEU A 102 -5.90 -12.62 4.15
N MET A 103 -6.33 -11.78 5.08
CA MET A 103 -7.50 -12.03 5.91
C MET A 103 -8.50 -10.89 5.75
N ARG A 104 -9.78 -11.24 5.75
CA ARG A 104 -10.89 -10.29 5.74
C ARG A 104 -11.71 -10.55 6.98
N LEU A 105 -11.86 -9.55 7.84
CA LEU A 105 -12.52 -9.69 9.13
C LEU A 105 -13.70 -8.74 9.22
N GLN A 106 -14.78 -9.20 9.83
CA GLN A 106 -15.83 -8.30 10.29
C GLN A 106 -15.37 -7.73 11.64
N ALA A 107 -14.98 -6.45 11.67
CA ALA A 107 -14.68 -5.78 12.93
C ALA A 107 -15.98 -5.33 13.61
N ASN A 108 -15.97 -5.30 14.95
CA ASN A 108 -17.03 -4.72 15.78
C ASN A 108 -17.02 -3.20 15.59
N ILE A 109 -17.53 -2.74 14.46
CA ILE A 109 -17.65 -1.32 14.16
C ILE A 109 -19.06 -0.91 14.62
N PRO A 110 -19.19 0.00 15.60
CA PRO A 110 -20.47 0.61 15.93
C PRO A 110 -21.12 1.17 14.65
N ASP A 111 -22.41 0.90 14.44
CA ASP A 111 -23.20 1.40 13.31
C ASP A 111 -22.83 0.89 11.90
N THR A 112 -22.36 -0.35 11.74
CA THR A 112 -22.10 -0.88 10.39
C THR A 112 -23.30 -1.46 9.67
N LEU A 113 -23.49 -0.98 8.45
CA LEU A 113 -24.27 -1.61 7.40
C LEU A 113 -23.68 -3.01 7.08
N PRO A 114 -24.52 -4.00 6.74
CA PRO A 114 -24.05 -5.32 6.30
C PRO A 114 -23.06 -5.23 5.13
N GLY A 115 -21.94 -5.96 5.19
CA GLY A 115 -21.03 -6.16 4.06
C GLY A 115 -19.66 -5.45 4.10
N GLN A 116 -19.33 -4.75 5.19
CA GLN A 116 -18.02 -4.12 5.35
C GLN A 116 -16.98 -5.05 5.99
N SER A 117 -15.74 -5.04 5.47
CA SER A 117 -14.63 -5.88 5.95
C SER A 117 -13.39 -5.06 6.26
N VAL A 118 -12.67 -5.44 7.31
CA VAL A 118 -11.28 -5.03 7.54
C VAL A 118 -10.36 -6.01 6.83
N SER A 119 -9.44 -5.52 6.02
CA SER A 119 -8.43 -6.34 5.34
C SER A 119 -7.13 -6.33 6.13
N PHE A 120 -6.62 -7.51 6.46
CA PHE A 120 -5.29 -7.72 7.02
C PHE A 120 -4.45 -8.38 5.94
N LEU A 121 -3.37 -7.75 5.54
CA LEU A 121 -2.42 -8.29 4.58
C LEU A 121 -1.09 -8.49 5.29
N VAL A 122 -0.70 -9.75 5.46
CA VAL A 122 0.47 -10.18 6.23
C VAL A 122 1.54 -10.64 5.24
N PHE A 123 2.76 -10.13 5.35
CA PHE A 123 3.83 -10.43 4.39
C PHE A 123 5.22 -10.34 5.00
N GLY A 124 6.13 -11.15 4.47
CA GLY A 124 7.51 -11.23 4.96
C GLY A 124 7.65 -12.20 6.14
N ASP A 125 8.68 -12.03 6.96
CA ASP A 125 8.88 -12.78 8.21
C ASP A 125 7.92 -12.26 9.29
N VAL A 126 6.73 -12.84 9.38
CA VAL A 126 5.70 -12.42 10.34
C VAL A 126 5.08 -13.63 11.02
N GLN A 127 4.94 -13.55 12.34
CA GLN A 127 4.18 -14.47 13.15
C GLN A 127 3.02 -13.72 13.82
N LEU A 128 1.83 -14.31 13.71
CA LEU A 128 0.61 -13.85 14.36
C LEU A 128 0.10 -14.95 15.28
N GLU A 129 -0.35 -14.57 16.48
CA GLU A 129 -1.06 -15.45 17.39
C GLU A 129 -2.37 -14.79 17.79
N ASN A 130 -3.49 -15.48 17.56
CA ASN A 130 -4.80 -15.00 17.98
C ASN A 130 -4.90 -15.07 19.52
N LYS A 131 -5.12 -13.93 20.18
CA LYS A 131 -5.25 -13.82 21.65
C LYS A 131 -6.70 -13.79 22.11
N VAL A 132 -7.67 -13.91 21.19
CA VAL A 132 -9.08 -14.08 21.53
C VAL A 132 -9.35 -15.54 21.87
N THR A 133 -9.96 -15.78 23.02
CA THR A 133 -10.34 -17.13 23.46
C THR A 133 -11.33 -17.76 22.47
N PRO A 134 -11.06 -18.97 21.95
CA PRO A 134 -11.99 -19.66 21.07
C PRO A 134 -13.31 -19.91 21.81
N THR A 135 -14.42 -19.52 21.19
CA THR A 135 -15.74 -19.95 21.64
C THR A 135 -16.08 -21.24 20.91
N ASP A 136 -16.46 -22.28 21.66
CA ASP A 136 -16.93 -23.54 21.07
C ASP A 136 -18.12 -23.24 20.15
N SER A 137 -17.87 -23.34 18.84
CA SER A 137 -18.83 -22.95 17.81
C SER A 137 -19.25 -24.19 17.01
N PRO A 138 -20.20 -25.00 17.50
CA PRO A 138 -20.61 -26.22 16.81
C PRO A 138 -21.24 -25.90 15.46
N SER A 139 -20.92 -26.73 14.46
CA SER A 139 -21.61 -26.68 13.17
C SER A 139 -22.95 -27.41 13.28
N LEU A 140 -24.04 -26.68 13.01
CA LEU A 140 -25.40 -27.22 12.95
C LEU A 140 -25.95 -27.10 11.52
N THR A 141 -26.87 -27.99 11.18
CA THR A 141 -27.57 -27.99 9.89
C THR A 141 -29.00 -27.50 10.07
N LEU A 142 -29.44 -26.55 9.24
CA LEU A 142 -30.80 -26.05 9.27
C LEU A 142 -31.79 -27.14 8.86
N SER A 143 -32.85 -27.29 9.64
CA SER A 143 -33.96 -28.22 9.39
C SER A 143 -35.08 -27.62 8.54
N SER A 144 -35.06 -26.31 8.32
CA SER A 144 -36.03 -25.55 7.53
C SER A 144 -35.43 -24.24 7.03
N ASN A 145 -36.09 -23.57 6.08
CA ASN A 145 -35.63 -22.29 5.56
C ASN A 145 -35.69 -21.20 6.64
N ALA A 146 -34.74 -20.27 6.61
CA ALA A 146 -34.66 -19.18 7.56
C ALA A 146 -34.22 -17.87 6.89
N VAL A 147 -34.51 -16.75 7.53
CA VAL A 147 -33.94 -15.44 7.17
C VAL A 147 -32.85 -15.12 8.16
N LEU A 148 -31.67 -14.78 7.66
CA LEU A 148 -30.54 -14.30 8.44
C LEU A 148 -30.70 -12.79 8.65
N LEU A 149 -30.88 -12.36 9.89
CA LEU A 149 -31.03 -10.94 10.24
C LEU A 149 -29.72 -10.35 10.75
N GLY A 150 -29.47 -9.06 10.49
CA GLY A 150 -28.35 -8.31 11.05
C GLY A 150 -28.63 -7.88 12.49
N ASP A 151 -29.89 -7.53 12.76
CA ASP A 151 -30.41 -7.19 14.09
C ASP A 151 -31.66 -8.03 14.37
N PRO A 152 -31.70 -8.82 15.47
CA PRO A 152 -32.84 -9.66 15.80
C PRO A 152 -34.09 -8.87 16.22
N GLN A 153 -33.96 -7.58 16.54
CA GLN A 153 -35.06 -6.68 16.89
C GLN A 153 -35.60 -5.92 15.67
N ASP A 154 -34.85 -5.87 14.57
CA ASP A 154 -35.26 -5.23 13.33
C ASP A 154 -35.48 -6.26 12.21
N SER A 155 -36.75 -6.63 12.01
CA SER A 155 -37.16 -7.56 10.95
C SER A 155 -36.83 -7.10 9.52
N THR A 156 -36.45 -5.84 9.31
CA THR A 156 -36.05 -5.30 8.00
C THR A 156 -34.54 -5.40 7.77
N SER A 157 -33.75 -5.69 8.81
CA SER A 157 -32.31 -5.88 8.77
C SER A 157 -31.96 -7.25 8.17
N ILE A 158 -32.26 -7.48 6.90
CA ILE A 158 -32.03 -8.77 6.25
C ILE A 158 -30.61 -8.84 5.69
N VAL A 159 -29.82 -9.80 6.17
CA VAL A 159 -28.48 -10.11 5.65
C VAL A 159 -28.58 -11.11 4.49
N GLY A 160 -29.49 -12.10 4.59
CA GLY A 160 -29.66 -13.10 3.55
C GLY A 160 -30.75 -14.14 3.86
N GLY A 161 -30.99 -15.04 2.90
CA GLY A 161 -31.86 -16.19 3.08
C GLY A 161 -31.05 -17.48 3.20
N LEU A 162 -31.51 -18.38 4.07
CA LEU A 162 -30.95 -19.70 4.28
C LEU A 162 -31.99 -20.75 3.92
N THR A 163 -31.52 -21.84 3.35
CA THR A 163 -32.32 -22.99 2.96
C THR A 163 -32.13 -24.15 3.92
N SER A 164 -33.15 -25.02 4.00
CA SER A 164 -33.03 -26.28 4.71
C SER A 164 -31.83 -27.08 4.18
N GLY A 165 -30.99 -27.59 5.08
CA GLY A 165 -29.75 -28.29 4.75
C GLY A 165 -28.50 -27.43 4.77
N ASP A 166 -28.62 -26.10 4.83
CA ASP A 166 -27.47 -25.22 5.00
C ASP A 166 -26.80 -25.46 6.37
N LYS A 167 -25.47 -25.38 6.39
CA LYS A 167 -24.67 -25.49 7.60
C LYS A 167 -24.31 -24.11 8.13
N VAL A 168 -24.33 -23.98 9.44
CA VAL A 168 -23.96 -22.75 10.15
C VAL A 168 -23.18 -23.10 11.42
N PHE A 169 -22.25 -22.23 11.81
CA PHE A 169 -21.58 -22.29 13.09
C PHE A 169 -22.35 -21.46 14.09
N VAL A 170 -22.73 -22.05 15.22
CA VAL A 170 -23.44 -21.35 16.29
C VAL A 170 -22.44 -20.59 17.15
N LEU A 171 -22.64 -19.28 17.33
CA LEU A 171 -21.71 -18.42 18.06
C LEU A 171 -22.20 -18.10 19.46
N SER A 172 -23.43 -17.58 19.57
CA SER A 172 -23.97 -17.05 20.83
C SER A 172 -25.50 -16.99 20.79
N GLN A 173 -26.12 -16.68 21.93
CA GLN A 173 -27.55 -16.49 22.06
C GLN A 173 -27.89 -15.07 22.53
N SER A 174 -29.04 -14.55 22.15
CA SER A 174 -29.57 -13.30 22.70
C SER A 174 -29.84 -13.42 24.20
N GLU A 175 -29.91 -12.27 24.88
CA GLU A 175 -30.17 -12.20 26.31
C GLU A 175 -31.50 -12.87 26.68
N ASP A 176 -32.55 -12.62 25.89
CA ASP A 176 -33.88 -13.23 26.04
C ASP A 176 -33.99 -14.69 25.58
N GLY A 177 -32.92 -15.23 24.99
CA GLY A 177 -32.85 -16.62 24.53
C GLY A 177 -33.61 -16.93 23.23
N LYS A 178 -34.28 -15.96 22.62
CA LYS A 178 -35.13 -16.19 21.45
C LYS A 178 -34.37 -16.25 20.12
N TRP A 179 -33.13 -15.76 20.09
CA TRP A 179 -32.32 -15.66 18.90
C TRP A 179 -30.97 -16.30 19.11
N ILE A 180 -30.47 -16.96 18.07
CA ILE A 180 -29.12 -17.50 18.00
C ILE A 180 -28.36 -16.73 16.93
N ARG A 181 -27.17 -16.27 17.30
CA ARG A 181 -26.20 -15.68 16.38
C ARG A 181 -25.40 -16.79 15.73
N VAL A 182 -25.35 -16.79 14.42
CA VAL A 182 -24.69 -17.81 13.61
C VAL A 182 -23.73 -17.18 12.61
N GLU A 183 -22.72 -17.94 12.23
CA GLU A 183 -21.84 -17.68 11.09
C GLU A 183 -22.13 -18.72 10.01
N LEU A 184 -22.24 -18.26 8.76
CA LEU A 184 -22.47 -19.16 7.63
C LEU A 184 -21.22 -20.01 7.34
N ASP A 185 -21.43 -21.27 6.92
CA ASP A 185 -20.36 -22.18 6.50
C ASP A 185 -20.02 -22.00 5.00
N GLY A 186 -18.80 -22.36 4.60
CA GLY A 186 -18.33 -22.25 3.22
C GLY A 186 -17.73 -20.89 2.87
N SER A 187 -17.83 -20.46 1.60
CA SER A 187 -17.23 -19.20 1.09
C SER A 187 -17.93 -17.93 1.58
N ASP A 188 -19.13 -18.09 2.14
CA ASP A 188 -19.90 -17.02 2.74
C ASP A 188 -19.85 -17.24 4.25
N SER A 189 -19.03 -16.47 4.97
CA SER A 189 -18.90 -16.54 6.44
C SER A 189 -19.46 -15.27 7.10
N ARG A 190 -20.54 -14.74 6.52
CA ARG A 190 -21.35 -13.68 7.12
C ARG A 190 -21.93 -14.14 8.45
N THR A 191 -22.04 -13.21 9.39
CA THR A 191 -22.71 -13.43 10.67
C THR A 191 -24.09 -12.79 10.68
N GLY A 192 -25.00 -13.38 11.44
CA GLY A 192 -26.33 -12.82 11.67
C GLY A 192 -27.14 -13.64 12.66
N TRP A 193 -28.41 -13.30 12.79
CA TRP A 193 -29.33 -13.84 13.77
C TRP A 193 -30.42 -14.65 13.11
N ILE A 194 -30.73 -15.79 13.72
CA ILE A 194 -31.88 -16.62 13.35
C ILE A 194 -32.68 -17.04 14.60
N PRO A 195 -33.96 -17.42 14.46
CA PRO A 195 -34.76 -17.84 15.61
C PRO A 195 -34.17 -19.07 16.30
N ALA A 196 -34.08 -19.03 17.63
CA ALA A 196 -33.54 -20.13 18.44
C ALA A 196 -34.37 -21.42 18.31
N SER A 197 -35.66 -21.30 17.97
CA SER A 197 -36.55 -22.44 17.71
C SER A 197 -36.11 -23.34 16.56
N LEU A 198 -35.22 -22.86 15.68
CA LEU A 198 -34.63 -23.67 14.60
C LEU A 198 -33.58 -24.67 15.12
N PHE A 199 -33.01 -24.43 16.29
CA PHE A 199 -31.99 -25.28 16.90
C PHE A 199 -32.31 -25.61 18.38
N PRO A 200 -33.38 -26.36 18.65
CA PRO A 200 -33.73 -26.77 20.02
C PRO A 200 -32.64 -27.65 20.67
N GLN A 201 -31.75 -28.20 19.85
CA GLN A 201 -30.65 -29.10 20.23
C GLN A 201 -29.30 -28.39 20.43
N ALA A 202 -29.21 -27.07 20.31
CA ALA A 202 -27.94 -26.33 20.40
C ALA A 202 -27.28 -26.35 21.79
N GLY A 203 -27.96 -26.86 22.83
CA GLY A 203 -27.45 -26.86 24.21
C GLY A 203 -27.44 -25.47 24.84
N GLU A 204 -26.69 -25.29 25.93
CA GLU A 204 -26.47 -23.99 26.55
C GLU A 204 -25.41 -23.22 25.76
N LEU A 205 -25.77 -22.02 25.28
CA LEU A 205 -24.91 -21.16 24.47
C LEU A 205 -24.47 -19.93 25.27
N PRO A 206 -23.26 -19.39 25.01
CA PRO A 206 -22.84 -18.15 25.62
C PRO A 206 -23.77 -17.00 25.21
N LYS A 207 -24.00 -16.06 26.12
CA LYS A 207 -24.77 -14.85 25.83
C LYS A 207 -23.97 -13.93 24.93
N PHE A 208 -24.65 -13.31 23.97
CA PHE A 208 -24.05 -12.34 23.08
C PHE A 208 -23.62 -11.10 23.86
N ASP A 209 -22.35 -10.75 23.71
CA ASP A 209 -21.78 -9.50 24.17
C ASP A 209 -21.29 -8.72 22.95
N ALA A 210 -21.89 -7.55 22.72
CA ALA A 210 -21.52 -6.67 21.61
C ALA A 210 -20.09 -6.13 21.73
N ASN A 211 -19.51 -6.13 22.94
CA ASN A 211 -18.16 -5.66 23.20
C ASN A 211 -17.12 -6.79 23.21
N ALA A 212 -17.55 -8.05 23.13
CA ALA A 212 -16.63 -9.18 23.10
C ALA A 212 -15.78 -9.12 21.82
N PRO A 213 -14.44 -9.26 21.94
CA PRO A 213 -13.58 -9.23 20.77
C PRO A 213 -13.86 -10.44 19.87
N THR A 214 -13.94 -10.22 18.56
CA THR A 214 -14.00 -11.33 17.59
C THR A 214 -12.59 -11.87 17.30
N PRO A 215 -12.44 -13.11 16.79
CA PRO A 215 -11.14 -13.67 16.43
C PRO A 215 -10.26 -12.68 15.66
N MET A 216 -8.98 -12.60 16.02
CA MET A 216 -7.99 -11.67 15.44
C MET A 216 -8.31 -10.17 15.60
N GLN A 217 -9.26 -9.77 16.45
CA GLN A 217 -9.34 -8.39 16.96
C GLN A 217 -8.31 -8.13 18.06
N ALA A 218 -7.93 -9.17 18.80
CA ALA A 218 -6.78 -9.16 19.71
C ALA A 218 -5.77 -10.23 19.26
N PHE A 219 -4.53 -9.83 19.02
CA PHE A 219 -3.49 -10.74 18.56
C PHE A 219 -2.09 -10.30 18.98
N SER A 220 -1.18 -11.26 19.09
CA SER A 220 0.24 -10.98 19.15
C SER A 220 0.81 -10.89 17.73
N LEU A 221 1.66 -9.90 17.49
CA LEU A 221 2.39 -9.65 16.25
C LEU A 221 3.89 -9.72 16.54
N GLN A 222 4.60 -10.52 15.76
CA GLN A 222 6.06 -10.52 15.71
C GLN A 222 6.51 -10.41 14.26
N THR A 223 7.42 -9.49 14.00
CA THR A 223 8.06 -9.30 12.69
C THR A 223 9.55 -9.57 12.77
N GLY A 224 10.11 -10.05 11.66
CA GLY A 224 11.54 -10.25 11.50
C GLY A 224 12.36 -8.96 11.66
N VAL A 225 13.65 -9.16 11.94
CA VAL A 225 14.71 -8.13 11.92
C VAL A 225 15.52 -8.18 10.62
N SER A 226 15.08 -8.99 9.65
CA SER A 226 15.84 -9.26 8.44
C SER A 226 15.87 -8.04 7.53
N GLY A 227 17.06 -7.48 7.30
CA GLY A 227 17.24 -6.49 6.24
C GLY A 227 16.84 -7.10 4.90
N VAL A 228 15.94 -6.44 4.18
CA VAL A 228 15.44 -6.93 2.91
C VAL A 228 16.62 -7.02 1.94
N LYS A 229 17.01 -8.24 1.55
CA LYS A 229 18.13 -8.46 0.61
C LYS A 229 17.82 -7.94 -0.80
N CYS A 230 16.54 -7.73 -1.09
CA CYS A 230 16.06 -7.15 -2.32
C CYS A 230 15.48 -5.75 -2.09
N ALA A 231 16.01 -4.76 -2.81
CA ALA A 231 15.56 -3.37 -2.71
C ALA A 231 14.11 -3.11 -3.14
N SER A 232 13.48 -4.03 -3.88
CA SER A 232 12.07 -3.93 -4.33
C SER A 232 11.10 -4.76 -3.51
N ALA A 233 11.58 -5.56 -2.55
CA ALA A 233 10.72 -6.28 -1.65
C ALA A 233 10.31 -5.36 -0.48
N PRO A 234 9.06 -5.43 0.00
CA PRO A 234 8.63 -4.67 1.16
C PRO A 234 9.34 -5.17 2.43
N GLN A 235 9.39 -4.30 3.44
CA GLN A 235 9.78 -4.72 4.79
C GLN A 235 8.74 -5.69 5.38
N ASP A 236 9.17 -6.56 6.29
CA ASP A 236 8.29 -7.51 6.97
C ASP A 236 7.22 -6.75 7.79
N GLY A 237 5.95 -7.19 7.71
CA GLY A 237 4.90 -6.62 8.54
C GLY A 237 3.48 -6.92 8.10
N ILE A 238 2.55 -6.17 8.67
CA ILE A 238 1.11 -6.30 8.40
C ILE A 238 0.53 -4.95 7.99
N LEU A 239 -0.20 -4.95 6.87
CA LEU A 239 -1.08 -3.85 6.49
C LEU A 239 -2.49 -4.14 6.99
N VAL A 240 -3.07 -3.19 7.70
CA VAL A 240 -4.45 -3.24 8.19
C VAL A 240 -5.23 -2.12 7.52
N GLN A 241 -6.31 -2.47 6.82
CA GLN A 241 -7.16 -1.52 6.11
C GLN A 241 -8.62 -1.66 6.54
N THR A 242 -9.23 -0.55 6.95
CA THR A 242 -10.65 -0.45 7.27
C THR A 242 -11.50 -0.21 6.02
N PRO A 243 -12.81 -0.56 6.07
CA PRO A 243 -13.78 -0.12 5.08
C PRO A 243 -13.83 1.42 5.15
N GLY A 244 -13.38 2.09 4.09
CA GLY A 244 -13.19 3.55 4.11
C GLY A 244 -14.46 4.33 4.47
N GLY A 245 -14.29 5.52 5.03
CA GLY A 245 -15.38 6.41 5.46
C GLY A 245 -14.94 7.27 6.62
N SER A 246 -15.36 8.54 6.66
CA SER A 246 -14.84 9.52 7.65
C SER A 246 -15.15 9.17 9.12
N ASN A 247 -16.16 8.32 9.34
CA ASN A 247 -16.68 7.98 10.67
C ASN A 247 -16.44 6.51 11.06
N LEU A 248 -15.93 5.68 10.15
CA LEU A 248 -15.72 4.26 10.42
C LEU A 248 -14.35 4.07 11.05
N LYS A 249 -14.35 3.57 12.28
CA LYS A 249 -13.14 3.25 13.01
C LYS A 249 -13.25 1.84 13.57
N ILE A 250 -12.12 1.14 13.55
CA ILE A 250 -11.99 -0.17 14.18
C ILE A 250 -11.13 -0.03 15.42
N LYS A 251 -11.34 -0.90 16.39
CA LYS A 251 -10.44 -1.08 17.53
C LYS A 251 -9.81 -2.45 17.42
N LEU A 252 -8.49 -2.51 17.59
CA LEU A 252 -7.71 -3.73 17.66
C LEU A 252 -6.80 -3.67 18.88
N THR A 253 -6.46 -4.82 19.44
CA THR A 253 -5.44 -4.94 20.48
C THR A 253 -4.28 -5.75 19.90
N VAL A 254 -3.12 -5.14 19.75
CA VAL A 254 -1.93 -5.76 19.16
C VAL A 254 -0.83 -5.74 20.19
N ASN A 255 -0.36 -6.91 20.64
CA ASN A 255 0.66 -6.99 21.71
C ASN A 255 0.27 -6.14 22.94
N ASP A 256 -0.97 -6.27 23.41
CA ASP A 256 -1.55 -5.47 24.51
C ASP A 256 -1.58 -3.93 24.31
N VAL A 257 -1.27 -3.46 23.10
CA VAL A 257 -1.43 -2.06 22.67
C VAL A 257 -2.77 -1.91 21.97
N ASN A 258 -3.61 -1.01 22.48
CA ASN A 258 -4.90 -0.70 21.86
C ASN A 258 -4.68 0.28 20.71
N VAL A 259 -5.15 -0.08 19.52
CA VAL A 259 -5.08 0.77 18.33
C VAL A 259 -6.48 1.03 17.79
N GLU A 260 -6.79 2.29 17.57
CA GLU A 260 -7.99 2.72 16.86
C GLU A 260 -7.59 3.19 15.48
N LEU A 261 -8.16 2.60 14.43
CA LEU A 261 -7.77 2.90 13.05
C LEU A 261 -8.99 3.33 12.25
N GLY A 262 -8.87 4.47 11.56
CA GLY A 262 -9.89 5.03 10.67
C GLY A 262 -9.37 5.19 9.24
N SER A 263 -8.67 4.18 8.71
CA SER A 263 -8.35 3.96 7.29
C SER A 263 -7.28 2.87 7.12
N THR A 264 -6.00 3.18 6.89
CA THR A 264 -4.96 2.18 6.61
C THR A 264 -3.70 2.43 7.42
N ALA A 265 -3.17 1.39 8.07
CA ALA A 265 -1.91 1.43 8.80
C ALA A 265 -1.02 0.23 8.47
N PHE A 266 0.29 0.43 8.59
CA PHE A 266 1.33 -0.58 8.53
C PHE A 266 1.94 -0.77 9.91
N LEU A 267 1.97 -2.02 10.38
CA LEU A 267 2.43 -2.37 11.72
C LEU A 267 3.60 -3.34 11.65
N GLN A 268 4.57 -3.12 12.52
CA GLN A 268 5.72 -3.98 12.75
C GLN A 268 5.95 -4.11 14.25
N ALA A 269 6.47 -5.24 14.72
CA ALA A 269 6.76 -5.43 16.14
C ALA A 269 7.91 -6.42 16.34
N GLN A 270 8.97 -5.96 16.99
CA GLN A 270 10.17 -6.75 17.23
C GLN A 270 10.35 -6.95 18.74
N PRO A 271 10.54 -8.21 19.20
CA PRO A 271 10.80 -8.48 20.60
C PRO A 271 12.02 -7.72 21.05
N SER A 272 11.99 -7.21 22.27
CA SER A 272 13.16 -6.55 22.87
C SER A 272 13.62 -5.31 22.10
N ASN A 273 12.76 -4.74 21.26
CA ASN A 273 12.99 -3.52 20.51
C ASN A 273 11.74 -2.63 20.59
N ASN A 274 10.95 -2.56 19.52
CA ASN A 274 9.76 -1.72 19.47
C ASN A 274 8.68 -2.31 18.57
N MET A 275 7.46 -1.85 18.81
CA MET A 275 6.36 -1.89 17.86
C MET A 275 6.28 -0.55 17.15
N ARG A 276 6.31 -0.58 15.82
CA ARG A 276 6.13 0.57 14.94
C ARG A 276 4.70 0.57 14.42
N PHE A 277 3.98 1.66 14.64
CA PHE A 277 2.63 1.87 14.11
C PHE A 277 2.64 3.05 13.13
N SER A 278 2.44 2.79 11.84
CA SER A 278 2.57 3.76 10.74
C SER A 278 1.23 3.99 10.04
N VAL A 279 0.68 5.21 10.04
CA VAL A 279 -0.64 5.50 9.46
C VAL A 279 -0.55 5.96 8.01
N ILE A 280 -0.61 5.05 7.06
CA ILE A 280 -0.39 5.36 5.65
C ILE A 280 -1.50 6.22 5.05
N GLU A 281 -2.73 6.08 5.54
CA GLU A 281 -3.88 6.84 5.08
C GLU A 281 -4.86 7.06 6.24
N GLY A 282 -5.51 8.22 6.27
CA GLY A 282 -6.54 8.58 7.26
C GLY A 282 -5.99 8.97 8.63
N LYS A 283 -6.41 8.28 9.69
CA LYS A 283 -6.04 8.59 11.07
C LYS A 283 -5.98 7.32 11.91
N GLY A 284 -5.03 7.28 12.84
CA GLY A 284 -4.96 6.25 13.87
C GLY A 284 -4.70 6.85 15.24
N THR A 285 -5.04 6.11 16.28
CA THR A 285 -4.74 6.45 17.67
C THR A 285 -4.14 5.21 18.32
N VAL A 286 -3.07 5.38 19.08
CA VAL A 286 -2.38 4.31 19.81
C VAL A 286 -2.49 4.58 21.30
N GLU A 287 -2.92 3.59 22.05
CA GLU A 287 -3.03 3.64 23.51
C GLU A 287 -2.25 2.47 24.15
N SER A 288 -1.39 2.80 25.10
CA SER A 288 -0.58 1.84 25.85
C SER A 288 -0.22 2.43 27.22
N ASN A 289 -0.28 1.60 28.27
CA ASN A 289 0.07 2.00 29.65
C ASN A 289 -0.63 3.30 30.12
N GLY A 290 -1.87 3.54 29.68
CA GLY A 290 -2.66 4.73 30.01
C GLY A 290 -2.28 6.01 29.26
N GLN A 291 -1.30 5.95 28.34
CA GLN A 291 -0.96 7.04 27.43
C GLN A 291 -1.67 6.83 26.08
N THR A 292 -2.23 7.90 25.53
CA THR A 292 -2.88 7.90 24.21
C THR A 292 -2.19 8.90 23.30
N VAL A 293 -1.85 8.50 22.07
CA VAL A 293 -1.21 9.35 21.06
C VAL A 293 -1.97 9.23 19.74
N ASP A 294 -2.35 10.36 19.17
CA ASP A 294 -2.90 10.44 17.81
C ASP A 294 -1.77 10.39 16.78
N VAL A 295 -1.95 9.55 15.77
CA VAL A 295 -0.98 9.30 14.70
C VAL A 295 -1.60 9.74 13.38
N PRO A 296 -1.26 10.96 12.89
CA PRO A 296 -1.78 11.46 11.62
C PRO A 296 -1.24 10.66 10.44
N ALA A 297 -1.96 10.69 9.31
CA ALA A 297 -1.44 10.10 8.09
C ALA A 297 -0.13 10.76 7.65
N GLY A 298 0.82 9.97 7.15
CA GLY A 298 2.17 10.47 6.87
C GLY A 298 3.14 10.32 8.05
N SER A 299 2.69 9.77 9.17
CA SER A 299 3.49 9.58 10.38
C SER A 299 3.41 8.20 11.02
N TRP A 300 4.37 7.92 11.90
CA TRP A 300 4.46 6.71 12.71
C TRP A 300 4.82 7.02 14.16
N VAL A 301 4.54 6.07 15.05
CA VAL A 301 4.98 6.07 16.47
C VAL A 301 5.65 4.75 16.83
N SER A 302 6.51 4.80 17.84
CA SER A 302 7.20 3.67 18.48
C SER A 302 6.58 3.39 19.84
N VAL A 303 6.26 2.13 20.12
CA VAL A 303 5.96 1.61 21.45
C VAL A 303 7.07 0.64 21.83
N PRO A 304 7.89 0.89 22.87
CA PRO A 304 8.94 -0.04 23.25
C PRO A 304 8.37 -1.39 23.70
N MET A 305 9.08 -2.47 23.40
CA MET A 305 8.64 -3.84 23.67
C MET A 305 9.69 -4.62 24.44
N ASP A 306 9.27 -5.46 25.39
CA ASP A 306 10.15 -6.39 26.08
C ASP A 306 10.40 -7.68 25.26
N ALA A 307 11.11 -8.65 25.84
CA ALA A 307 11.42 -9.92 25.17
C ALA A 307 10.19 -10.79 24.85
N ASN A 308 9.06 -10.56 25.52
CA ASN A 308 7.80 -11.28 25.31
C ASN A 308 6.81 -10.48 24.45
N LEU A 309 7.24 -9.34 23.87
CA LEU A 309 6.40 -8.39 23.13
C LEU A 309 5.35 -7.71 24.01
N GLU A 310 5.61 -7.54 25.30
CA GLU A 310 4.77 -6.72 26.17
C GLU A 310 5.23 -5.25 26.09
N PRO A 311 4.30 -4.28 26.06
CA PRO A 311 4.63 -2.88 25.89
C PRO A 311 5.22 -2.29 27.17
N VAL A 312 6.40 -1.70 27.05
CA VAL A 312 7.14 -1.11 28.17
C VAL A 312 7.40 0.38 27.92
N GLY A 313 7.43 1.19 28.98
CA GLY A 313 7.69 2.63 28.86
C GLY A 313 6.58 3.43 28.18
N THR A 314 6.95 4.57 27.58
CA THR A 314 6.02 5.54 26.99
C THR A 314 6.02 5.51 25.45
N ILE A 315 4.87 5.84 24.86
CA ILE A 315 4.69 5.99 23.40
C ILE A 315 5.48 7.21 22.92
N SER A 316 6.15 7.07 21.78
CA SER A 316 6.92 8.14 21.15
C SER A 316 6.00 9.25 20.62
N ASN A 317 6.57 10.42 20.32
CA ASN A 317 5.86 11.41 19.51
C ASN A 317 5.72 10.91 18.06
N PRO A 318 4.68 11.33 17.32
CA PRO A 318 4.56 11.02 15.90
C PRO A 318 5.71 11.62 15.09
N LYS A 319 6.34 10.80 14.24
CA LYS A 319 7.42 11.17 13.32
C LYS A 319 7.01 10.90 11.88
N GLY A 320 7.50 11.69 10.91
CA GLY A 320 7.34 11.36 9.49
C GLY A 320 8.06 10.05 9.13
N TYR A 321 7.56 9.31 8.13
CA TYR A 321 8.35 8.19 7.58
C TYR A 321 9.53 8.69 6.78
N GLN A 322 10.55 7.85 6.62
CA GLN A 322 11.62 8.11 5.68
C GLN A 322 11.14 7.92 4.24
N ILE A 323 11.72 8.70 3.33
CA ILE A 323 11.40 8.61 1.90
C ILE A 323 11.84 7.24 1.39
N GLY A 324 10.91 6.48 0.79
CA GLY A 324 11.16 5.13 0.28
C GLY A 324 10.68 4.00 1.20
N ASP A 325 10.50 4.25 2.50
CA ASP A 325 10.08 3.21 3.47
C ASP A 325 8.73 2.58 3.08
N MET A 326 7.86 3.36 2.44
CA MET A 326 6.48 2.97 2.11
C MET A 326 6.30 2.60 0.63
N ASP A 327 7.34 2.76 -0.21
CA ASP A 327 7.21 2.67 -1.68
C ASP A 327 6.95 1.25 -2.19
N ASN A 328 7.52 0.25 -1.52
CA ASN A 328 7.42 -1.16 -1.92
C ASN A 328 6.24 -1.90 -1.27
N LEU A 329 5.42 -1.22 -0.47
CA LEU A 329 4.31 -1.85 0.21
C LEU A 329 3.30 -2.43 -0.81
N PRO A 330 2.80 -3.65 -0.59
CA PRO A 330 1.88 -4.32 -1.51
C PRO A 330 0.44 -3.79 -1.41
N ILE A 331 0.27 -2.46 -1.47
CA ILE A 331 -1.01 -1.77 -1.31
C ILE A 331 -2.06 -2.15 -2.36
N GLY A 332 -1.62 -2.72 -3.50
CA GLY A 332 -2.52 -3.23 -4.55
C GLY A 332 -3.30 -4.48 -4.16
N LEU A 333 -2.91 -5.18 -3.09
CA LEU A 333 -3.63 -6.34 -2.55
C LEU A 333 -4.73 -5.96 -1.53
N LEU A 334 -4.80 -4.68 -1.17
CA LEU A 334 -5.80 -4.19 -0.23
C LEU A 334 -7.20 -4.20 -0.86
N GLY A 335 -8.22 -4.32 -0.02
CA GLY A 335 -9.62 -4.40 -0.47
C GLY A 335 -10.13 -3.15 -1.20
N ARG A 336 -9.49 -2.00 -0.96
CA ARG A 336 -9.70 -0.75 -1.71
C ARG A 336 -8.36 -0.09 -2.07
N PRO A 337 -8.29 0.62 -3.20
CA PRO A 337 -7.13 1.42 -3.53
C PRO A 337 -6.94 2.55 -2.52
N ILE A 338 -5.68 2.88 -2.24
CA ILE A 338 -5.28 3.96 -1.34
C ILE A 338 -4.17 4.79 -1.98
N THR A 339 -4.02 6.02 -1.50
CA THR A 339 -2.82 6.83 -1.77
C THR A 339 -2.03 6.95 -0.49
N VAL A 340 -0.74 6.57 -0.52
CA VAL A 340 0.18 6.76 0.60
C VAL A 340 0.31 8.25 0.91
N ALA A 341 0.01 8.65 2.14
CA ALA A 341 0.16 10.02 2.56
C ALA A 341 1.64 10.44 2.58
N PRO A 342 1.96 11.68 2.14
CA PRO A 342 3.33 12.19 2.21
C PRO A 342 3.79 12.25 3.69
N PRO A 343 5.10 12.08 3.97
CA PRO A 343 5.63 12.21 5.31
C PRO A 343 5.26 13.56 5.95
N ILE A 344 4.85 13.53 7.22
CA ILE A 344 4.68 14.77 7.99
C ILE A 344 6.04 15.37 8.36
N ILE A 345 6.09 16.68 8.53
CA ILE A 345 7.22 17.35 9.19
C ILE A 345 6.93 17.35 10.68
N ALA A 346 7.51 16.41 11.42
CA ALA A 346 7.50 16.45 12.88
C ALA A 346 8.58 17.41 13.38
N ALA A 347 8.31 18.14 14.47
CA ALA A 347 9.33 18.97 15.10
C ALA A 347 10.29 18.08 15.90
N ASP A 348 11.39 17.67 15.28
CA ASP A 348 12.41 16.86 15.94
C ASP A 348 13.09 17.65 17.06
N THR A 349 13.08 17.08 18.27
CA THR A 349 13.78 17.67 19.41
C THR A 349 15.20 17.11 19.45
N ASN A 350 16.18 17.93 19.08
CA ASN A 350 17.59 17.53 19.14
C ASN A 350 18.11 17.53 20.58
N LEU A 351 18.68 16.42 20.99
CA LEU A 351 19.47 16.28 22.21
C LEU A 351 20.94 16.07 21.86
N CYS A 352 21.82 16.38 22.79
CA CYS A 352 23.24 16.14 22.64
C CYS A 352 23.74 15.21 23.74
N VAL A 353 24.64 14.31 23.39
CA VAL A 353 25.42 13.53 24.35
C VAL A 353 26.25 14.50 25.18
N SER A 354 25.94 14.63 26.46
CA SER A 354 26.58 15.56 27.38
C SER A 354 27.62 14.89 28.28
N ASN A 355 27.64 13.56 28.29
CA ASN A 355 28.61 12.78 29.05
C ASN A 355 30.03 12.96 28.47
N PRO A 356 31.03 13.40 29.27
CA PRO A 356 32.40 13.60 28.80
C PRO A 356 33.05 12.36 28.19
N ASN A 357 32.65 11.17 28.63
CA ASN A 357 33.17 9.90 28.14
C ASN A 357 32.39 9.35 26.92
N GLY A 358 31.43 10.13 26.41
CA GLY A 358 30.47 9.66 25.42
C GLY A 358 29.33 8.86 26.03
N ALA A 359 28.46 8.35 25.17
CA ALA A 359 27.31 7.54 25.56
C ALA A 359 27.22 6.28 24.70
N TRP A 360 26.70 5.20 25.28
CA TRP A 360 26.41 3.98 24.54
C TRP A 360 24.95 4.00 24.10
N LEU A 361 24.73 3.96 22.79
CA LEU A 361 23.43 3.66 22.20
C LEU A 361 23.21 2.15 22.34
N ARG A 362 22.25 1.76 23.17
CA ARG A 362 21.93 0.37 23.45
C ARG A 362 20.69 -0.06 22.69
N GLN A 363 20.61 -1.35 22.40
CA GLN A 363 19.39 -1.91 21.78
C GLN A 363 18.18 -1.85 22.71
N GLN A 364 18.43 -1.89 24.03
CA GLN A 364 17.40 -1.96 25.05
C GLN A 364 17.71 -1.00 26.21
N PRO A 365 16.73 -0.66 27.05
CA PRO A 365 16.90 0.21 28.20
C PRO A 365 17.12 -0.59 29.49
N ASN A 366 18.23 -1.31 29.64
CA ASN A 366 18.55 -1.96 30.93
C ASN A 366 20.02 -1.84 31.37
N SER A 367 20.19 -1.79 32.68
CA SER A 367 21.49 -1.60 33.35
C SER A 367 22.34 -2.89 33.48
N ALA A 368 21.85 -4.03 32.98
CA ALA A 368 22.40 -5.37 33.23
C ALA A 368 23.31 -5.92 32.11
N ASN A 369 24.08 -5.05 31.45
CA ASN A 369 25.17 -5.40 30.53
C ASN A 369 24.74 -5.89 29.12
N GLN A 370 24.32 -4.96 28.25
CA GLN A 370 23.68 -5.23 26.94
C GLN A 370 24.52 -4.91 25.69
N THR A 371 24.06 -5.41 24.54
CA THR A 371 24.54 -5.08 23.18
C THR A 371 24.54 -3.58 22.94
N ILE A 372 25.74 -3.05 22.69
CA ILE A 372 25.96 -1.67 22.26
C ILE A 372 25.76 -1.63 20.74
N LEU A 373 24.74 -0.90 20.27
CA LEU A 373 24.51 -0.67 18.85
C LEU A 373 25.55 0.28 18.27
N ARG A 374 25.87 1.36 19.02
CA ARG A 374 26.86 2.37 18.63
C ARG A 374 27.40 3.09 19.87
N VAL A 375 28.68 3.45 19.84
CA VAL A 375 29.28 4.37 20.81
C VAL A 375 29.22 5.78 20.24
N LEU A 376 28.59 6.71 20.94
CA LEU A 376 28.45 8.11 20.56
C LEU A 376 29.43 8.96 21.36
N THR A 377 30.12 9.87 20.69
CA THR A 377 31.07 10.79 21.34
C THR A 377 30.34 11.92 22.07
N ASN A 378 31.00 12.53 23.06
CA ASN A 378 30.53 13.77 23.67
C ASN A 378 30.24 14.83 22.59
N GLY A 379 29.11 15.52 22.70
CA GLY A 379 28.61 16.49 21.73
C GLY A 379 27.89 15.89 20.52
N ALA A 380 27.80 14.57 20.38
CA ALA A 380 27.03 13.95 19.31
C ALA A 380 25.55 14.31 19.43
N THR A 381 24.94 14.75 18.33
CA THR A 381 23.51 15.05 18.25
C THR A 381 22.71 13.78 18.01
N VAL A 382 21.59 13.67 18.71
CA VAL A 382 20.60 12.61 18.56
C VAL A 382 19.21 13.24 18.53
N ILE A 383 18.27 12.59 17.85
CA ILE A 383 16.88 13.03 17.79
C ILE A 383 16.12 12.34 18.92
N ASP A 384 15.50 13.13 19.80
CA ASP A 384 14.63 12.60 20.86
C ASP A 384 13.37 12.00 20.25
N SER A 385 13.14 10.72 20.49
CA SER A 385 11.90 10.06 20.07
C SER A 385 10.74 10.38 21.02
N GLY A 386 11.00 10.94 22.21
CA GLY A 386 9.98 11.23 23.23
C GLY A 386 9.60 10.02 24.10
N SER A 387 10.08 8.83 23.77
CA SER A 387 9.91 7.62 24.58
C SER A 387 10.92 7.56 25.72
N THR A 388 10.44 7.24 26.92
CA THR A 388 11.25 7.05 28.11
C THR A 388 10.88 5.77 28.83
N LEU A 389 11.85 5.16 29.51
CA LEU A 389 11.65 3.97 30.34
C LEU A 389 12.53 4.07 31.58
N ASN A 390 11.98 3.78 32.76
CA ASN A 390 12.76 3.66 33.98
C ASN A 390 12.88 2.17 34.35
N ASP A 391 14.10 1.64 34.41
CA ASP A 391 14.34 0.22 34.71
C ASP A 391 14.41 -0.08 36.22
N GLY A 392 14.09 0.91 37.06
CA GLY A 392 14.18 0.85 38.53
C GLY A 392 15.53 1.32 39.08
N THR A 393 16.55 1.44 38.23
CA THR A 393 17.87 1.97 38.57
C THR A 393 18.13 3.33 37.93
N GLN A 394 17.75 3.50 36.66
CA GLN A 394 17.98 4.73 35.92
C GLN A 394 16.90 4.97 34.86
N LEU A 395 16.78 6.26 34.48
CA LEU A 395 15.90 6.68 33.42
C LEU A 395 16.62 6.57 32.07
N TRP A 396 15.98 5.88 31.13
CA TRP A 396 16.40 5.72 29.76
C TRP A 396 15.53 6.58 28.85
N ARG A 397 16.15 7.11 27.80
CA ARG A 397 15.47 7.85 26.73
C ARG A 397 15.77 7.18 25.40
N GLN A 398 14.73 6.93 24.61
CA GLN A 398 14.89 6.40 23.27
C GLN A 398 15.28 7.54 22.33
N VAL A 399 16.34 7.34 21.57
CA VAL A 399 16.85 8.32 20.64
C VAL A 399 17.17 7.66 19.30
N GLU A 400 17.23 8.49 18.28
CA GLU A 400 17.65 8.11 16.95
C GLU A 400 18.93 8.86 16.60
N THR A 401 19.87 8.19 15.93
CA THR A 401 21.09 8.83 15.49
C THR A 401 20.78 9.88 14.42
N ALA A 402 21.57 10.95 14.34
CA ALA A 402 21.32 12.05 13.40
C ALA A 402 21.40 11.64 11.90
N ASP A 403 21.94 10.46 11.60
CA ASP A 403 21.92 9.84 10.27
C ASP A 403 20.67 8.96 10.02
N GLU A 404 19.77 8.89 11.00
CA GLU A 404 18.51 8.13 10.99
C GLU A 404 18.71 6.63 10.71
N GLN A 405 19.92 6.12 10.96
CA GLN A 405 20.28 4.72 10.69
C GLN A 405 20.00 3.80 11.88
N LEU A 406 20.01 4.33 13.11
CA LEU A 406 19.87 3.52 14.32
C LEU A 406 18.93 4.20 15.32
N THR A 407 17.93 3.44 15.77
CA THR A 407 17.15 3.75 16.98
C THR A 407 17.65 2.90 18.13
N GLY A 408 17.78 3.51 19.31
CA GLY A 408 18.20 2.80 20.51
C GLY A 408 17.99 3.62 21.78
N TRP A 409 18.52 3.14 22.89
CA TRP A 409 18.34 3.72 24.22
C TRP A 409 19.65 4.28 24.75
N ILE A 410 19.56 5.49 25.32
CA ILE A 410 20.65 6.14 26.03
C ILE A 410 20.17 6.51 27.43
N GLU A 411 21.07 6.42 28.41
CA GLU A 411 20.81 6.90 29.76
C GLU A 411 20.45 8.39 29.72
N ALA A 412 19.29 8.77 30.23
CA ALA A 412 18.78 10.13 30.13
C ALA A 412 19.74 11.16 30.78
N ALA A 413 20.49 10.74 31.80
CA ALA A 413 21.52 11.56 32.45
C ALA A 413 22.75 11.85 31.56
N SER A 414 22.97 11.06 30.52
CA SER A 414 24.04 11.26 29.52
C SER A 414 23.61 12.20 28.38
N LEU A 415 22.38 12.72 28.41
CA LEU A 415 21.82 13.63 27.42
C LEU A 415 21.52 14.98 28.05
N SER A 416 21.69 16.04 27.28
CA SER A 416 21.19 17.37 27.63
C SER A 416 20.63 18.06 26.39
N GLY A 417 19.96 19.20 26.60
CA GLY A 417 19.81 20.17 25.52
C GLY A 417 21.19 20.54 24.99
N CYS A 418 21.32 20.69 23.68
CA CYS A 418 22.60 21.05 23.06
C CYS A 418 23.03 22.46 23.53
N THR A 419 24.11 22.55 24.31
CA THR A 419 24.63 23.80 24.89
C THR A 419 25.70 24.47 24.04
N ASN A 420 26.21 23.79 23.02
CA ASN A 420 26.82 24.50 21.91
C ASN A 420 25.69 25.28 21.24
N PRO A 421 25.86 26.52 20.77
CA PRO A 421 24.96 26.99 19.75
C PRO A 421 25.02 25.92 18.66
N SER A 422 23.90 25.21 18.46
CA SER A 422 23.49 24.92 17.10
C SER A 422 23.84 26.18 16.28
N PRO A 423 24.28 26.10 15.02
CA PRO A 423 24.03 27.25 14.14
C PRO A 423 22.58 27.65 14.43
N VAL A 424 22.42 28.88 14.94
CA VAL A 424 21.27 29.38 15.70
C VAL A 424 19.99 28.74 15.16
N PRO A 425 19.02 28.25 15.98
CA PRO A 425 17.73 27.87 15.44
C PRO A 425 17.27 29.06 14.62
N VAL A 426 17.25 28.91 13.29
CA VAL A 426 16.87 30.00 12.41
C VAL A 426 15.46 30.32 12.85
N SER A 427 15.31 31.42 13.58
CA SER A 427 14.04 32.05 13.75
C SER A 427 13.61 32.33 12.31
N ILE A 428 12.67 31.53 11.81
CA ILE A 428 11.95 31.83 10.58
C ILE A 428 11.06 33.04 10.86
N THR A 429 11.72 34.18 11.09
CA THR A 429 11.12 35.46 10.77
C THR A 429 10.99 35.45 9.26
N THR A 430 9.74 35.50 8.82
CA THR A 430 9.29 35.57 7.44
C THR A 430 9.97 36.71 6.69
N THR A 431 11.16 36.47 6.14
CA THR A 431 11.76 37.27 5.07
C THR A 431 12.74 36.38 4.28
N PRO A 432 12.59 36.24 2.96
CA PRO A 432 13.29 35.21 2.19
C PRO A 432 14.76 35.56 2.01
N ALA A 433 15.66 34.77 2.59
CA ALA A 433 17.08 34.83 2.31
C ALA A 433 17.42 33.89 1.14
N VAL A 434 17.99 34.49 0.11
CA VAL A 434 18.37 33.96 -1.19
C VAL A 434 19.41 32.84 -1.07
N LEU A 435 19.23 31.77 -1.87
CA LEU A 435 20.25 30.79 -2.27
C LEU A 435 21.46 31.50 -2.87
N ALA A 436 22.45 31.88 -2.04
CA ALA A 436 23.50 32.76 -2.52
C ALA A 436 24.45 32.12 -3.54
N ASN A 437 24.56 30.79 -3.64
CA ASN A 437 25.50 30.14 -4.58
C ASN A 437 24.88 28.97 -5.37
N CYS A 438 23.56 28.97 -5.61
CA CYS A 438 22.99 27.98 -6.53
C CYS A 438 23.10 28.50 -7.97
N THR A 439 23.79 27.75 -8.82
CA THR A 439 23.81 27.96 -10.26
C THR A 439 22.96 26.89 -10.93
N LEU A 440 22.08 27.32 -11.85
CA LEU A 440 21.26 26.39 -12.63
C LEU A 440 22.15 25.38 -13.35
N ARG A 441 21.79 24.09 -13.29
CA ARG A 441 22.48 23.04 -14.03
C ARG A 441 22.34 23.31 -15.53
N GLY A 442 23.46 23.53 -16.19
CA GLY A 442 23.54 23.78 -17.64
C GLY A 442 23.65 22.51 -18.49
N ASP A 443 23.92 21.35 -17.87
CA ASP A 443 23.92 20.03 -18.51
C ASP A 443 22.50 19.52 -18.82
N TRP A 444 21.48 20.13 -18.22
CA TRP A 444 20.06 19.85 -18.46
C TRP A 444 19.51 20.78 -19.53
N THR A 445 19.54 20.31 -20.76
CA THR A 445 19.20 21.11 -21.95
C THR A 445 17.69 21.19 -22.24
N LEU A 446 16.86 20.42 -21.54
CA LEU A 446 15.40 20.43 -21.68
C LEU A 446 14.78 21.31 -20.59
N THR A 447 13.69 22.00 -20.93
CA THR A 447 12.95 22.86 -20.00
C THR A 447 11.51 22.40 -19.88
N TYR A 448 11.06 22.13 -18.65
CA TYR A 448 9.68 21.85 -18.30
C TYR A 448 9.01 23.12 -17.74
N THR A 449 7.76 23.39 -18.13
CA THR A 449 6.97 24.50 -17.58
C THR A 449 5.90 23.93 -16.64
N VAL A 450 5.93 24.33 -15.38
CA VAL A 450 5.00 23.85 -14.33
C VAL A 450 3.56 24.18 -14.72
N MET A 451 2.68 23.18 -14.78
CA MET A 451 1.26 23.34 -15.06
C MET A 451 0.42 23.32 -13.76
N PRO A 452 -0.84 23.82 -13.78
CA PRO A 452 -1.73 23.73 -12.63
C PRO A 452 -1.86 22.30 -12.10
N GLY A 453 -1.72 22.14 -10.77
CA GLY A 453 -1.82 20.84 -10.10
C GLY A 453 -0.56 19.97 -10.17
N ASN A 454 0.53 20.44 -10.78
CA ASN A 454 1.81 19.73 -10.72
C ASN A 454 2.54 19.99 -9.40
N THR A 455 3.20 18.95 -8.89
CA THR A 455 4.18 19.05 -7.80
C THR A 455 5.60 18.86 -8.34
N LEU A 456 6.61 19.40 -7.64
CA LEU A 456 8.01 19.24 -8.04
C LEU A 456 8.44 17.75 -7.97
N ALA A 457 7.85 16.98 -7.05
CA ALA A 457 8.07 15.54 -6.91
C ALA A 457 7.57 14.75 -8.13
N GLU A 458 6.38 15.07 -8.65
CA GLU A 458 5.86 14.44 -9.87
C GLU A 458 6.70 14.78 -11.10
N ILE A 459 7.19 16.02 -11.19
CA ILE A 459 8.09 16.48 -12.25
C ILE A 459 9.43 15.75 -12.18
N ALA A 460 10.01 15.62 -10.98
CA ALA A 460 11.27 14.90 -10.76
C ALA A 460 11.14 13.43 -11.18
N ARG A 461 10.09 12.75 -10.70
CA ARG A 461 9.77 11.36 -11.05
C ARG A 461 9.59 11.18 -12.55
N ALA A 462 8.83 12.06 -13.19
CA ALA A 462 8.61 12.02 -14.64
C ALA A 462 9.88 12.35 -15.45
N SER A 463 10.83 13.11 -14.90
CA SER A 463 12.16 13.32 -15.49
C SER A 463 13.18 12.21 -15.17
N GLY A 464 12.81 11.23 -14.32
CA GLY A 464 13.67 10.12 -13.93
C GLY A 464 14.89 10.53 -13.10
N ILE A 465 14.76 11.58 -12.29
CA ILE A 465 15.76 12.06 -11.32
C ILE A 465 15.10 12.30 -9.95
N SER A 466 15.92 12.47 -8.91
CA SER A 466 15.41 12.74 -7.56
C SER A 466 14.83 14.16 -7.45
N LEU A 467 13.89 14.35 -6.52
CA LEU A 467 13.35 15.67 -6.18
C LEU A 467 14.46 16.65 -5.78
N THR A 468 15.43 16.17 -5.00
CA THR A 468 16.58 16.95 -4.53
C THR A 468 17.49 17.35 -5.69
N ASP A 469 17.79 16.44 -6.61
CA ASP A 469 18.56 16.77 -7.81
C ASP A 469 17.82 17.82 -8.63
N LEU A 470 16.51 17.63 -8.87
CA LEU A 470 15.69 18.56 -9.64
C LEU A 470 15.66 19.95 -8.98
N ALA A 471 15.48 20.00 -7.66
CA ALA A 471 15.43 21.24 -6.90
C ALA A 471 16.78 21.97 -6.89
N GLN A 472 17.88 21.24 -6.65
CA GLN A 472 19.24 21.81 -6.67
C GLN A 472 19.64 22.26 -8.07
N GLY A 473 19.36 21.46 -9.10
CA GLY A 473 19.65 21.82 -10.49
C GLY A 473 18.82 23.01 -11.01
N ASN A 474 17.73 23.36 -10.32
CA ASN A 474 16.85 24.47 -10.66
C ASN A 474 16.83 25.62 -9.65
N CYS A 475 17.68 25.57 -8.63
CA CYS A 475 17.72 26.56 -7.56
C CYS A 475 16.35 26.82 -6.92
N VAL A 476 15.57 25.75 -6.78
CA VAL A 476 14.29 25.80 -6.06
C VAL A 476 14.61 25.69 -4.57
N ALA A 477 14.48 26.80 -3.85
CA ALA A 477 14.76 26.87 -2.41
C ALA A 477 13.73 26.10 -1.56
N ASP A 478 12.48 26.05 -2.03
CA ASP A 478 11.37 25.37 -1.36
C ASP A 478 10.69 24.43 -2.37
N VAL A 479 10.88 23.13 -2.17
CA VAL A 479 10.37 22.07 -3.05
C VAL A 479 8.84 21.99 -3.09
N ASN A 480 8.18 22.55 -2.07
CA ASN A 480 6.72 22.61 -1.97
C ASN A 480 6.15 23.88 -2.61
N ARG A 481 7.02 24.79 -3.08
CA ARG A 481 6.62 26.10 -3.60
C ARG A 481 7.14 26.30 -5.02
N ILE A 482 6.55 25.56 -5.94
CA ILE A 482 6.64 25.84 -7.37
C ILE A 482 5.41 26.60 -7.85
N VAL A 483 5.61 27.53 -8.78
CA VAL A 483 4.53 28.37 -9.31
C VAL A 483 4.15 27.88 -10.70
N VAL A 484 2.85 27.88 -11.01
CA VAL A 484 2.37 27.63 -12.37
C VAL A 484 3.07 28.59 -13.34
N GLY A 485 3.62 28.06 -14.42
CA GLY A 485 4.44 28.80 -15.39
C GLY A 485 5.93 28.86 -15.07
N GLN A 486 6.37 28.37 -13.90
CA GLN A 486 7.79 28.27 -13.56
C GLN A 486 8.50 27.29 -14.51
N LYS A 487 9.68 27.69 -14.99
CA LYS A 487 10.51 26.87 -15.88
C LYS A 487 11.57 26.12 -15.08
N LEU A 488 11.66 24.82 -15.30
CA LEU A 488 12.63 23.93 -14.67
C LEU A 488 13.45 23.23 -15.76
N ASN A 489 14.77 23.34 -15.69
CA ASN A 489 15.71 22.50 -16.41
C ASN A 489 15.55 21.05 -15.96
N VAL A 490 15.48 20.13 -16.91
CA VAL A 490 15.30 18.70 -16.66
C VAL A 490 16.24 17.90 -17.59
N PRO A 491 16.74 16.74 -17.16
CA PRO A 491 17.64 15.92 -17.98
C PRO A 491 16.90 15.07 -19.03
N LYS A 492 15.59 14.87 -18.86
CA LYS A 492 14.74 14.05 -19.73
C LYS A 492 13.39 14.73 -19.92
N LEU A 493 12.68 14.35 -20.98
CA LEU A 493 11.33 14.86 -21.26
C LEU A 493 10.38 14.46 -20.14
N VAL A 494 9.70 15.44 -19.56
CA VAL A 494 8.69 15.25 -18.52
C VAL A 494 7.31 15.22 -19.17
N ILE A 495 6.58 14.13 -18.98
CA ILE A 495 5.17 14.00 -19.40
C ILE A 495 4.35 13.69 -18.16
N ILE A 496 3.55 14.65 -17.70
CA ILE A 496 2.63 14.50 -16.58
C ILE A 496 1.22 14.64 -17.12
N LEU A 497 0.41 13.60 -16.95
CA LEU A 497 -1.00 13.63 -17.33
C LEU A 497 -1.78 14.34 -16.22
N THR A 498 -2.13 15.61 -16.43
CA THR A 498 -3.07 16.30 -15.54
C THR A 498 -4.49 15.90 -15.87
N ALA A 499 -5.28 15.52 -14.86
CA ALA A 499 -6.72 15.33 -15.00
C ALA A 499 -7.34 16.62 -15.55
N LEU A 500 -8.24 16.49 -16.53
CA LEU A 500 -9.00 17.63 -17.04
C LEU A 500 -9.77 18.28 -15.88
N PRO A 501 -9.82 19.62 -15.78
CA PRO A 501 -10.59 20.28 -14.75
C PRO A 501 -12.04 19.78 -14.80
N PRO A 502 -12.65 19.45 -13.64
CA PRO A 502 -14.03 18.99 -13.62
C PRO A 502 -14.92 20.07 -14.24
N ILE A 503 -15.64 19.70 -15.30
CA ILE A 503 -16.70 20.54 -15.86
C ILE A 503 -17.72 20.71 -14.74
N GLN A 504 -17.79 21.91 -14.17
CA GLN A 504 -18.74 22.23 -13.11
C GLN A 504 -20.15 21.99 -13.67
N PRO A 505 -20.94 21.06 -13.10
CA PRO A 505 -22.28 20.81 -13.62
C PRO A 505 -23.13 22.08 -13.48
N PRO A 506 -23.99 22.40 -14.46
CA PRO A 506 -24.86 23.57 -14.39
C PRO A 506 -25.66 23.58 -13.08
N PRO A 507 -25.76 24.70 -12.36
CA PRO A 507 -26.60 24.78 -11.17
C PRO A 507 -28.06 24.58 -11.55
N GLY A 508 -28.72 23.54 -11.02
CA GLY A 508 -30.19 23.47 -11.00
C GLY A 508 -30.84 22.21 -11.57
N ILE A 509 -30.38 21.01 -11.20
CA ILE A 509 -31.21 19.80 -11.37
C ILE A 509 -31.45 19.15 -10.01
N THR A 510 -32.70 19.23 -9.57
CA THR A 510 -33.28 18.53 -8.42
C THR A 510 -33.20 17.01 -8.62
N PRO A 511 -32.93 16.20 -7.59
CA PRO A 511 -32.82 14.76 -7.75
C PRO A 511 -34.19 14.13 -8.02
N SER A 512 -34.27 13.32 -9.08
CA SER A 512 -35.40 12.43 -9.40
C SER A 512 -34.93 10.96 -9.29
N PRO A 513 -35.84 9.99 -9.05
CA PRO A 513 -35.55 8.82 -8.23
C PRO A 513 -34.78 7.70 -8.94
N THR A 514 -34.03 6.98 -8.10
CA THR A 514 -33.56 5.59 -8.19
C THR A 514 -33.35 5.00 -9.59
N VAL A 515 -32.11 5.05 -10.06
CA VAL A 515 -31.64 4.27 -11.21
C VAL A 515 -31.26 2.87 -10.73
N THR A 516 -32.05 1.88 -11.16
CA THR A 516 -31.68 0.47 -11.18
C THR A 516 -30.39 0.31 -11.98
N THR A 517 -29.34 -0.21 -11.36
CA THR A 517 -28.02 -0.38 -11.97
C THR A 517 -28.08 -1.38 -13.13
N ALA A 518 -28.04 -0.85 -14.34
CA ALA A 518 -27.77 -1.63 -15.54
C ALA A 518 -26.34 -2.21 -15.47
N PRO A 519 -26.06 -3.36 -16.10
CA PRO A 519 -24.72 -3.94 -16.16
C PRO A 519 -23.73 -2.93 -16.75
N PRO A 520 -22.44 -2.94 -16.33
CA PRO A 520 -21.43 -2.04 -16.88
C PRO A 520 -21.38 -2.17 -18.42
N PRO A 521 -21.36 -1.05 -19.17
CA PRO A 521 -21.48 -1.06 -20.63
C PRO A 521 -20.37 -1.93 -21.23
N GLN A 522 -20.78 -2.99 -21.91
CA GLN A 522 -19.86 -3.92 -22.58
C GLN A 522 -19.34 -3.26 -23.87
N ILE A 523 -18.06 -2.90 -23.89
CA ILE A 523 -17.39 -2.38 -25.09
C ILE A 523 -17.30 -3.52 -26.11
N ALA A 524 -18.02 -3.41 -27.23
CA ALA A 524 -18.12 -4.47 -28.23
C ALA A 524 -17.46 -4.11 -29.57
N SER A 525 -16.91 -5.12 -30.25
CA SER A 525 -16.41 -5.01 -31.62
C SER A 525 -17.49 -4.47 -32.57
N GLY A 526 -17.09 -3.70 -33.59
CA GLY A 526 -18.04 -3.11 -34.54
C GLY A 526 -17.42 -2.05 -35.44
N ARG A 527 -18.27 -1.26 -36.10
CA ARG A 527 -17.83 -0.06 -36.83
C ARG A 527 -18.08 1.16 -35.98
N TRP A 528 -17.01 1.87 -35.62
CA TRP A 528 -17.09 2.99 -34.69
C TRP A 528 -16.84 4.29 -35.42
N MET A 529 -17.51 5.37 -35.00
CA MET A 529 -17.17 6.71 -35.43
C MET A 529 -15.99 7.22 -34.60
N ILE A 530 -14.86 7.45 -35.26
CA ILE A 530 -13.60 7.84 -34.62
C ILE A 530 -13.23 9.24 -35.08
N THR A 531 -13.17 10.18 -34.13
CA THR A 531 -12.65 11.53 -34.35
C THR A 531 -11.19 11.57 -33.92
N ALA A 532 -10.28 11.61 -34.88
CA ALA A 532 -8.85 11.67 -34.67
C ALA A 532 -8.34 13.11 -34.79
N THR A 533 -7.60 13.58 -33.78
CA THR A 533 -6.85 14.83 -33.81
C THR A 533 -5.37 14.51 -33.91
N LEU A 534 -4.73 14.97 -34.99
CA LEU A 534 -3.30 14.87 -35.19
C LEU A 534 -2.62 16.18 -34.80
N GLN A 535 -1.71 16.11 -33.85
CA GLN A 535 -0.88 17.23 -33.42
C GLN A 535 0.60 16.90 -33.66
N TYR A 536 1.28 17.81 -34.36
CA TYR A 536 2.72 17.71 -34.53
C TYR A 536 3.45 18.43 -33.40
N VAL A 537 4.43 17.77 -32.81
CA VAL A 537 5.30 18.30 -31.75
C VAL A 537 6.72 18.48 -32.29
N ASN A 538 7.47 19.40 -31.68
CA ASN A 538 8.85 19.74 -32.08
C ASN A 538 8.98 20.41 -33.46
N CYS A 539 7.98 21.18 -33.89
CA CYS A 539 8.04 21.97 -35.12
C CYS A 539 8.53 23.40 -34.83
N SER A 540 9.37 23.95 -35.70
CA SER A 540 9.79 25.36 -35.64
C SER A 540 8.61 26.33 -35.83
N THR A 541 7.62 25.93 -36.61
CA THR A 541 6.28 26.55 -36.65
C THR A 541 5.24 25.43 -36.58
N PRO A 542 4.48 25.29 -35.47
CA PRO A 542 3.49 24.24 -35.33
C PRO A 542 2.39 24.40 -36.39
N PRO A 543 2.13 23.39 -37.24
CA PRO A 543 0.96 23.42 -38.11
C PRO A 543 -0.32 23.35 -37.28
N THR A 544 -1.40 23.93 -37.78
CA THR A 544 -2.72 23.84 -37.14
C THR A 544 -3.11 22.36 -36.98
N PRO A 545 -3.54 21.93 -35.77
CA PRO A 545 -3.97 20.56 -35.54
C PRO A 545 -5.01 20.11 -36.57
N GLN A 546 -4.81 18.91 -37.12
CA GLN A 546 -5.73 18.35 -38.11
C GLN A 546 -6.74 17.46 -37.39
N VAL A 547 -8.03 17.67 -37.64
CA VAL A 547 -9.10 16.84 -37.08
C VAL A 547 -9.80 16.12 -38.21
N THR A 548 -9.88 14.80 -38.12
CA THR A 548 -10.59 13.96 -39.10
C THR A 548 -11.53 13.03 -38.37
N THR A 549 -12.76 12.89 -38.87
CA THR A 549 -13.73 11.92 -38.34
C THR A 549 -14.04 10.87 -39.40
N ASN A 550 -13.81 9.59 -39.07
CA ASN A 550 -14.03 8.46 -39.96
C ASN A 550 -14.76 7.32 -39.25
N VAL A 551 -15.49 6.48 -40.00
CA VAL A 551 -16.12 5.26 -39.47
C VAL A 551 -15.24 4.05 -39.76
N LEU A 552 -14.55 3.55 -38.75
CA LEU A 552 -13.51 2.51 -38.86
C LEU A 552 -13.93 1.18 -38.21
N PRO A 553 -13.48 0.03 -38.74
CA PRO A 553 -13.65 -1.26 -38.07
C PRO A 553 -12.78 -1.34 -36.81
N VAL A 554 -13.41 -1.81 -35.72
CA VAL A 554 -12.81 -1.95 -34.40
C VAL A 554 -13.06 -3.36 -33.88
N THR A 555 -11.99 -4.05 -33.48
CA THR A 555 -12.04 -5.35 -32.82
C THR A 555 -11.64 -5.20 -31.36
N VAL A 556 -12.45 -5.73 -30.46
CA VAL A 556 -12.24 -5.73 -29.02
C VAL A 556 -12.01 -7.18 -28.57
N ASN A 557 -10.96 -7.42 -27.78
CA ASN A 557 -10.71 -8.75 -27.22
C ASN A 557 -11.69 -9.08 -26.08
N ALA A 558 -11.71 -10.35 -25.63
CA ALA A 558 -12.76 -10.88 -24.76
C ALA A 558 -12.88 -10.20 -23.39
N ASP A 559 -11.78 -9.69 -22.85
CA ASP A 559 -11.71 -8.93 -21.58
C ASP A 559 -11.72 -7.40 -21.81
N ALA A 560 -11.83 -6.97 -23.07
CA ALA A 560 -11.72 -5.58 -23.52
C ALA A 560 -10.45 -4.86 -23.04
N SER A 561 -9.36 -5.58 -22.76
CA SER A 561 -8.05 -5.00 -22.42
C SER A 561 -7.30 -4.46 -23.65
N VAL A 562 -7.69 -4.89 -24.85
CA VAL A 562 -7.08 -4.47 -26.13
C VAL A 562 -8.16 -4.12 -27.16
N ILE A 563 -8.02 -2.94 -27.75
CA ILE A 563 -8.81 -2.48 -28.89
C ILE A 563 -7.91 -2.40 -30.12
N THR A 564 -8.33 -3.02 -31.21
CA THR A 564 -7.62 -2.98 -32.50
C THR A 564 -8.43 -2.16 -33.49
N ILE A 565 -7.85 -1.08 -34.01
CA ILE A 565 -8.47 -0.22 -35.04
C ILE A 565 -7.71 -0.41 -36.34
N SER A 566 -8.43 -0.70 -37.43
CA SER A 566 -7.82 -0.85 -38.76
C SER A 566 -8.28 0.27 -39.70
N SER A 567 -7.33 0.91 -40.39
CA SER A 567 -7.57 1.96 -41.36
C SER A 567 -6.67 1.77 -42.59
N GLY A 568 -7.26 1.35 -43.72
CA GLY A 568 -6.48 1.01 -44.92
C GLY A 568 -5.54 -0.17 -44.66
N ASN A 569 -4.24 0.04 -44.86
CA ASN A 569 -3.18 -0.96 -44.61
C ASN A 569 -2.54 -0.83 -43.22
N GLU A 570 -3.01 0.10 -42.37
CA GLU A 570 -2.47 0.29 -41.03
C GLU A 570 -3.43 -0.24 -39.97
N THR A 571 -2.89 -1.02 -39.03
CA THR A 571 -3.61 -1.56 -37.88
C THR A 571 -2.93 -1.07 -36.62
N ILE A 572 -3.70 -0.48 -35.70
CA ILE A 572 -3.21 0.06 -34.44
C ILE A 572 -3.83 -0.74 -33.29
N ASN A 573 -2.97 -1.29 -32.44
CA ASN A 573 -3.38 -1.96 -31.21
C ASN A 573 -3.29 -0.98 -30.04
N PHE A 574 -4.40 -0.82 -29.32
CA PHE A 574 -4.55 0.05 -28.18
C PHE A 574 -4.73 -0.80 -26.91
N GLN A 575 -3.85 -0.63 -25.93
CA GLN A 575 -3.91 -1.31 -24.64
C GLN A 575 -4.62 -0.42 -23.61
N ARG A 576 -5.49 -1.03 -22.80
CA ARG A 576 -6.26 -0.30 -21.79
C ARG A 576 -5.34 0.22 -20.69
N VAL A 577 -5.45 1.50 -20.39
CA VAL A 577 -4.68 2.15 -19.30
C VAL A 577 -5.58 2.41 -18.09
N GLN A 578 -6.79 2.91 -18.33
CA GLN A 578 -7.77 3.19 -17.27
C GLN A 578 -9.18 3.30 -17.88
N ASP A 579 -10.17 2.64 -17.30
CA ASP A 579 -11.59 2.71 -17.70
C ASP A 579 -11.83 2.53 -19.21
N THR A 580 -12.24 3.60 -19.91
CA THR A 580 -12.51 3.64 -21.36
C THR A 580 -11.36 4.25 -22.17
N VAL A 581 -10.18 4.41 -21.56
CA VAL A 581 -8.98 5.03 -22.15
C VAL A 581 -7.91 3.98 -22.45
N TYR A 582 -7.37 4.07 -23.66
CA TYR A 582 -6.39 3.14 -24.20
C TYR A 582 -5.23 3.89 -24.88
N THR A 583 -4.05 3.29 -24.94
CA THR A 583 -2.87 3.86 -25.62
C THR A 583 -2.29 2.90 -26.64
N GLY A 584 -1.77 3.46 -27.73
CA GLY A 584 -1.20 2.71 -28.84
C GLY A 584 -0.13 3.52 -29.57
N THR A 585 0.48 2.91 -30.59
CA THR A 585 1.48 3.57 -31.44
C THR A 585 1.09 3.47 -32.91
N VAL A 586 1.20 4.59 -33.63
CA VAL A 586 0.96 4.68 -35.08
C VAL A 586 2.30 4.55 -35.77
N ALA A 587 2.60 3.36 -36.27
CA ALA A 587 3.92 3.00 -36.76
C ALA A 587 4.31 3.81 -38.01
N SER A 588 3.35 4.11 -38.90
CA SER A 588 3.60 4.81 -40.17
C SER A 588 4.22 6.20 -39.98
N ILE A 589 3.87 6.88 -38.90
CA ILE A 589 4.34 8.24 -38.56
C ILE A 589 5.13 8.31 -37.26
N LYS A 590 5.48 7.14 -36.68
CA LYS A 590 6.18 7.02 -35.38
C LYS A 590 5.53 7.89 -34.29
N ALA A 591 4.21 7.88 -34.23
CA ALA A 591 3.43 8.69 -33.30
C ALA A 591 2.87 7.86 -32.15
N SER A 592 2.73 8.47 -30.98
CA SER A 592 1.90 7.91 -29.91
C SER A 592 0.43 8.30 -30.14
N ALA A 593 -0.49 7.40 -29.78
CA ALA A 593 -1.91 7.65 -29.87
C ALA A 593 -2.63 7.27 -28.57
N THR A 594 -3.57 8.11 -28.14
CA THR A 594 -4.47 7.84 -27.02
C THR A 594 -5.90 7.80 -27.54
N LEU A 595 -6.63 6.73 -27.23
CA LEU A 595 -8.02 6.51 -27.61
C LEU A 595 -8.91 6.59 -26.37
N ALA A 596 -9.91 7.45 -26.38
CA ALA A 596 -10.93 7.53 -25.34
C ALA A 596 -12.31 7.17 -25.93
N VAL A 597 -12.90 6.07 -25.43
CA VAL A 597 -14.22 5.60 -25.86
C VAL A 597 -15.30 6.41 -25.14
N THR A 598 -16.14 7.09 -25.93
CA THR A 598 -17.16 8.03 -25.44
C THR A 598 -18.55 7.40 -25.44
N VAL A 599 -18.83 6.51 -26.39
CA VAL A 599 -20.07 5.71 -26.46
C VAL A 599 -19.68 4.27 -26.77
N ALA A 600 -20.16 3.31 -25.98
CA ALA A 600 -19.80 1.89 -26.05
C ALA A 600 -20.98 0.96 -26.40
N ASN A 601 -21.96 1.45 -27.16
CA ASN A 601 -23.22 0.74 -27.43
C ASN A 601 -23.20 -0.01 -28.78
N GLY A 602 -22.26 -0.93 -28.95
CA GLY A 602 -22.17 -1.77 -30.16
C GLY A 602 -22.03 -0.98 -31.46
N ALA A 603 -23.01 -1.07 -32.36
CA ALA A 603 -22.98 -0.49 -33.70
C ALA A 603 -22.94 1.06 -33.76
N ASN A 604 -23.23 1.75 -32.65
CA ASN A 604 -23.23 3.22 -32.56
C ASN A 604 -22.06 3.76 -31.71
N SER A 605 -21.02 2.96 -31.52
CA SER A 605 -19.90 3.34 -30.65
C SER A 605 -19.10 4.51 -31.24
N GLN A 606 -18.66 5.41 -30.37
CA GLN A 606 -17.89 6.61 -30.72
C GLN A 606 -16.63 6.68 -29.87
N ALA A 607 -15.53 7.10 -30.47
CA ALA A 607 -14.28 7.31 -29.76
C ALA A 607 -13.54 8.56 -30.28
N SER A 608 -12.82 9.21 -29.37
CA SER A 608 -11.89 10.28 -29.72
C SER A 608 -10.46 9.76 -29.64
N MET A 609 -9.65 10.09 -30.64
CA MET A 609 -8.25 9.65 -30.73
C MET A 609 -7.34 10.87 -30.82
N GLN A 610 -6.37 10.97 -29.91
CA GLN A 610 -5.34 12.01 -29.96
C GLN A 610 -4.04 11.36 -30.43
N ILE A 611 -3.48 11.86 -31.54
CA ILE A 611 -2.24 11.36 -32.14
C ILE A 611 -1.19 12.45 -32.05
N THR A 612 -0.06 12.13 -31.41
CA THR A 612 1.06 13.05 -31.23
C THR A 612 2.25 12.56 -32.04
N ALA A 613 2.54 13.26 -33.13
CA ALA A 613 3.60 12.89 -34.07
C ALA A 613 4.78 13.87 -33.99
N PRO A 614 6.04 13.41 -34.07
CA PRO A 614 7.17 14.31 -34.20
C PRO A 614 7.17 14.96 -35.59
N CYS A 615 7.50 16.26 -35.65
CA CYS A 615 7.84 16.91 -36.91
C CYS A 615 9.12 16.27 -37.46
N GLN A 616 9.01 15.34 -38.40
CA GLN A 616 10.19 14.95 -39.18
C GLN A 616 10.60 16.15 -40.03
N THR A 617 11.89 16.46 -40.07
CA THR A 617 12.44 17.39 -41.04
C THR A 617 11.97 16.95 -42.42
N ARG A 618 11.06 17.71 -43.04
CA ARG A 618 10.79 17.62 -44.47
C ARG A 618 12.12 17.82 -45.18
N THR A 619 12.84 16.74 -45.48
CA THR A 619 13.65 16.71 -46.68
C THR A 619 12.67 16.84 -47.83
N ALA A 620 12.74 17.96 -48.53
CA ALA A 620 11.97 18.22 -49.72
C ALA A 620 12.13 17.08 -50.72
N ALA A 621 11.06 16.31 -50.95
CA ALA A 621 10.72 15.66 -52.21
C ALA A 621 9.24 15.25 -52.12
N GLY A 622 8.44 15.66 -53.11
CA GLY A 622 6.98 15.63 -53.08
C GLY A 622 6.33 14.26 -53.37
N GLY A 623 5.00 14.25 -53.25
CA GLY A 623 4.11 13.13 -53.51
C GLY A 623 2.98 13.10 -52.50
#